data_AF-A0A2E3N377-F1
#
_entry.id   AF-A0A2E3N377-F1
#
_cell.length_a   1.000
_cell.length_b   1.000
_cell.length_c   1.000
_cell.angle_alpha   90.00
_cell.angle_beta   90.00
_cell.angle_gamma   90.00
#
_symmetry.space_group_name_H-M   'P 1'
#
loop_
_entity.id
_entity.type
_entity.pdbx_description
1 polymer ?
#
loop_
_entity_poly.entity_id
_entity_poly.type
_entity_poly.pdbx_seq_one_letter_code
_entity_poly.pdbx_strand_id
1 'polypeptide(L)'
;MKLSEFKRIISLIPKINFMVENKGKVPQHFHITEIGIVSRKIIDCGGEIREEKNINFQLWYSDDFQHRLSTQKVNDIISLSEKKLLIDDLEIEVEYQESTIGRYSLDFDGESFILKSKKTACLAEDKCLVKDNNDITIYDDEDQSSCCSSDSNCC
;
A
#
# COMPACT_ATOMS: atom_id res chain seq x y z
N MET A 1 -5.34 9.76 0.12
CA MET A 1 -5.93 11.01 0.64
C MET A 1 -4.81 11.92 1.12
N LYS A 2 -5.06 13.23 1.12
CA LYS A 2 -4.09 14.21 1.60
C LYS A 2 -4.01 14.29 3.12
N LEU A 3 -2.90 14.83 3.63
CA LEU A 3 -2.68 15.04 5.06
C LEU A 3 -3.74 15.96 5.69
N SER A 4 -4.11 17.04 5.02
CA SER A 4 -5.14 17.99 5.49
C SER A 4 -6.50 17.31 5.67
N GLU A 5 -6.87 16.43 4.74
CA GLU A 5 -8.09 15.64 4.81
C GLU A 5 -8.04 14.62 5.95
N PHE A 6 -6.94 13.90 6.09
CA PHE A 6 -6.74 12.96 7.20
C PHE A 6 -6.90 13.67 8.55
N LYS A 7 -6.23 14.82 8.75
CA LYS A 7 -6.31 15.65 9.97
C LYS A 7 -7.74 16.11 10.27
N ARG A 8 -8.48 16.52 9.24
CA ARG A 8 -9.90 16.88 9.37
C ARG A 8 -10.73 15.69 9.85
N ILE A 9 -10.55 14.51 9.26
CA ILE A 9 -11.32 13.31 9.64
C ILE A 9 -11.01 12.90 11.07
N ILE A 10 -9.73 12.83 11.47
CA ILE A 10 -9.36 12.39 12.83
C ILE A 10 -9.85 13.36 13.93
N SER A 11 -10.12 14.63 13.60
CA SER A 11 -10.71 15.58 14.52
C SER A 11 -12.22 15.35 14.79
N LEU A 12 -12.89 14.58 13.92
CA LEU A 12 -14.34 14.37 13.95
C LEU A 12 -14.73 12.99 14.48
N ILE A 13 -13.81 12.03 14.48
CA ILE A 13 -14.06 10.66 14.92
C ILE A 13 -13.61 10.44 16.37
N PRO A 14 -14.28 9.57 17.14
CA PRO A 14 -13.91 9.28 18.53
C PRO A 14 -12.73 8.29 18.65
N LYS A 15 -12.45 7.52 17.60
CA LYS A 15 -11.42 6.47 17.56
C LYS A 15 -10.86 6.32 16.16
N ILE A 16 -9.58 5.95 16.06
CA ILE A 16 -8.93 5.63 14.79
C ILE A 16 -8.95 4.12 14.61
N ASN A 17 -9.43 3.66 13.45
CA ASN A 17 -9.32 2.26 13.05
C ASN A 17 -8.75 2.21 11.62
N PHE A 18 -7.93 1.20 11.35
CA PHE A 18 -7.44 0.91 10.01
C PHE A 18 -7.93 -0.47 9.56
N MET A 19 -8.16 -0.61 8.26
CA MET A 19 -8.52 -1.87 7.61
C MET A 19 -7.69 -2.05 6.35
N VAL A 20 -7.19 -3.26 6.11
CA VAL A 20 -6.60 -3.61 4.83
C VAL A 20 -7.71 -4.08 3.90
N GLU A 21 -7.75 -3.50 2.70
CA GLU A 21 -8.72 -3.85 1.67
C GLU A 21 -8.78 -5.37 1.46
N ASN A 22 -10.00 -5.93 1.52
CA ASN A 22 -10.29 -7.36 1.36
C ASN A 22 -9.61 -8.32 2.36
N LYS A 23 -8.88 -7.82 3.38
CA LYS A 23 -8.17 -8.67 4.37
C LYS A 23 -8.61 -8.45 5.81
N GLY A 24 -9.27 -7.32 6.11
CA GLY A 24 -9.90 -7.06 7.40
C GLY A 24 -9.20 -5.98 8.24
N LYS A 25 -9.42 -6.00 9.55
CA LYS A 25 -8.98 -4.92 10.46
C LYS A 25 -7.51 -5.06 10.82
N VAL A 26 -6.80 -3.93 10.82
CA VAL A 26 -5.51 -3.79 11.49
C VAL A 26 -5.75 -3.86 13.00
N PRO A 27 -4.94 -4.61 13.77
CA PRO A 27 -5.12 -4.69 15.21
C PRO A 27 -5.12 -3.32 15.89
N GLN A 28 -5.99 -3.11 16.87
CA GLN A 28 -6.14 -1.79 17.51
C GLN A 28 -4.92 -1.34 18.32
N HIS A 29 -4.02 -2.27 18.66
CA HIS A 29 -2.72 -2.01 19.29
C HIS A 29 -1.62 -1.72 18.25
N PHE A 30 -1.98 -1.09 17.14
CA PHE A 30 -1.00 -0.59 16.20
C PHE A 30 -0.28 0.64 16.79
N HIS A 31 0.93 0.85 16.30
CA HIS A 31 1.80 1.96 16.53
C HIS A 31 2.06 2.65 15.20
N ILE A 32 2.17 3.98 15.23
CA ILE A 32 2.82 4.74 14.17
C ILE A 32 4.29 4.83 14.57
N THR A 33 5.14 4.07 13.89
CA THR A 33 6.57 4.03 14.23
C THR A 33 7.34 5.14 13.53
N GLU A 34 6.90 5.51 12.32
CA GLU A 34 7.57 6.51 11.49
C GLU A 34 6.55 7.37 10.73
N ILE A 35 6.86 8.66 10.61
CA ILE A 35 6.25 9.56 9.64
C ILE A 35 7.39 10.25 8.89
N GLY A 36 7.38 10.16 7.56
CA GLY A 36 8.44 10.71 6.72
C GLY A 36 7.95 11.21 5.37
N ILE A 37 8.83 11.86 4.62
CA ILE A 37 8.60 12.21 3.22
C ILE A 37 9.36 11.20 2.36
N VAL A 38 8.67 10.56 1.43
CA VAL A 38 9.29 9.71 0.41
C VAL A 38 9.27 10.46 -0.91
N SER A 39 10.46 10.77 -1.42
CA SER A 39 10.65 11.38 -2.74
C SER A 39 11.34 10.39 -3.66
N ARG A 40 10.74 10.12 -4.82
CA ARG A 40 11.29 9.20 -5.83
C ARG A 40 11.46 9.93 -7.14
N LYS A 41 12.62 9.77 -7.75
CA LYS A 41 12.88 10.14 -9.14
C LYS A 41 13.03 8.86 -9.93
N ILE A 42 12.12 8.64 -10.86
CA ILE A 42 11.89 7.35 -11.51
C ILE A 42 12.05 7.56 -13.01
N ILE A 43 12.55 6.55 -13.71
CA ILE A 43 12.51 6.48 -15.16
C ILE A 43 11.67 5.25 -15.53
N ASP A 44 10.69 5.40 -16.41
CA ASP A 44 9.93 4.26 -16.92
C ASP A 44 10.68 3.53 -18.06
N CYS A 45 10.17 2.37 -18.47
CA CYS A 45 10.77 1.60 -19.57
C CYS A 45 10.73 2.35 -20.92
N GLY A 46 9.91 3.39 -21.04
CA GLY A 46 9.85 4.27 -22.19
C GLY A 46 10.89 5.39 -22.16
N GLY A 47 11.63 5.56 -21.07
CA GLY A 47 12.65 6.58 -20.88
C GLY A 47 12.14 7.91 -20.31
N GLU A 48 10.87 8.02 -19.93
CA GLU A 48 10.32 9.25 -19.33
C GLU A 48 10.71 9.34 -17.85
N ILE A 49 11.25 10.50 -17.45
CA ILE A 49 11.60 10.78 -16.06
C ILE A 49 10.36 11.32 -15.35
N ARG A 50 10.04 10.73 -14.20
CA ARG A 50 8.91 11.08 -13.33
C ARG A 50 9.42 11.36 -11.92
N GLU A 51 8.73 12.26 -11.22
CA GLU A 51 8.98 12.55 -9.82
C GLU A 51 7.71 12.31 -9.00
N GLU A 52 7.86 11.61 -7.88
CA GLU A 52 6.78 11.31 -6.94
C GLU A 52 7.20 11.77 -5.54
N LYS A 53 6.31 12.45 -4.82
CA LYS A 53 6.53 12.93 -3.46
C LYS A 53 5.28 12.66 -2.62
N ASN A 54 5.40 11.78 -1.62
CA ASN A 54 4.31 11.43 -0.70
C ASN A 54 4.77 11.51 0.75
N ILE A 55 3.82 11.54 1.67
CA ILE A 55 4.06 11.31 3.09
C ILE A 55 3.91 9.81 3.34
N ASN A 56 4.86 9.21 4.05
CA ASN A 56 4.78 7.81 4.47
C ASN A 56 4.45 7.73 5.96
N PHE A 57 3.43 6.95 6.32
CA PHE A 57 3.15 6.53 7.69
C PHE A 57 3.48 5.05 7.82
N GLN A 58 4.42 4.69 8.69
CA GLN A 58 4.69 3.28 8.99
C GLN A 58 3.84 2.81 10.16
N LEU A 59 2.98 1.84 9.89
CA LEU A 59 2.15 1.16 10.88
C LEU A 59 2.75 -0.20 11.23
N TRP A 60 2.84 -0.47 12.53
CA TRP A 60 3.31 -1.74 13.07
C TRP A 60 2.48 -2.10 14.29
N TYR A 61 2.20 -3.37 14.54
CA TYR A 61 1.53 -3.81 15.77
C TYR A 61 2.44 -4.75 16.56
N SER A 62 2.34 -4.67 17.88
CA SER A 62 3.16 -5.42 18.84
C SER A 62 2.32 -6.33 19.72
N ASP A 63 2.94 -7.10 20.60
CA ASP A 63 2.21 -7.87 21.62
C ASP A 63 1.68 -6.99 22.79
N ASP A 64 1.79 -5.65 22.72
CA ASP A 64 1.17 -4.72 23.67
C ASP A 64 -0.32 -4.54 23.36
N PHE A 65 -1.12 -5.54 23.70
CA PHE A 65 -2.57 -5.54 23.47
C PHE A 65 -3.33 -4.43 24.22
N GLN A 66 -2.70 -3.70 25.15
CA GLN A 66 -3.31 -2.57 25.85
C GLN A 66 -3.02 -1.23 25.16
N HIS A 67 -2.03 -1.17 24.28
CA HIS A 67 -1.73 0.04 23.53
C HIS A 67 -2.91 0.49 22.68
N ARG A 68 -3.32 1.75 22.77
CA ARG A 68 -4.32 2.35 21.88
C ARG A 68 -3.91 3.78 21.58
N LEU A 69 -3.70 4.11 20.31
CA LEU A 69 -3.48 5.48 19.89
C LEU A 69 -4.81 6.25 19.87
N SER A 70 -4.90 7.31 20.67
CA SER A 70 -6.01 8.26 20.61
C SER A 70 -5.87 9.16 19.38
N THR A 71 -6.98 9.72 18.91
CA THR A 71 -6.98 10.73 17.83
C THR A 71 -6.09 11.92 18.15
N GLN A 72 -6.11 12.38 19.41
CA GLN A 72 -5.23 13.45 19.88
C GLN A 72 -3.75 13.06 19.76
N LYS A 73 -3.38 11.85 20.19
CA LYS A 73 -1.99 11.41 20.13
C LYS A 73 -1.48 11.31 18.70
N VAL A 74 -2.31 10.83 17.76
CA VAL A 74 -1.97 10.79 16.33
C VAL A 74 -1.81 12.21 15.76
N ASN A 75 -2.72 13.12 16.09
CA ASN A 75 -2.61 14.54 15.72
C ASN A 75 -1.30 15.18 16.22
N ASP A 76 -0.89 14.88 17.46
CA ASP A 76 0.33 15.41 18.06
C ASP A 76 1.58 14.87 17.33
N ILE A 77 1.62 13.58 17.00
CA ILE A 77 2.72 12.96 16.23
C ILE A 77 2.82 13.59 14.83
N ILE A 78 1.68 13.79 14.16
CA ILE A 78 1.63 14.43 12.83
C ILE A 78 2.12 15.88 12.93
N SER A 79 1.62 16.65 13.89
CA SER A 79 2.00 18.06 14.06
C SER A 79 3.48 18.23 14.37
N LEU A 80 4.05 17.32 15.18
CA LEU A 80 5.48 17.27 15.44
C LEU A 80 6.27 16.97 14.16
N SER A 81 5.80 16.02 13.37
CA SER A 81 6.44 15.60 12.11
C SER A 81 6.39 16.71 11.07
N GLU A 82 5.25 17.37 10.88
CA GLU A 82 5.09 18.54 9.99
C GLU A 82 6.11 19.63 10.34
N LYS A 83 6.20 19.98 11.63
CA LYS A 83 7.12 21.03 12.10
C LYS A 83 8.59 20.66 11.91
N LYS A 84 8.95 19.40 12.14
CA LYS A 84 10.35 18.96 12.11
C LYS A 84 10.86 18.65 10.71
N LEU A 85 9.99 18.13 9.84
CA LEU A 85 10.33 17.69 8.49
C LEU A 85 9.87 18.68 7.41
N LEU A 86 9.19 19.77 7.78
CA LEU A 86 8.64 20.78 6.86
C LEU A 86 7.74 20.12 5.80
N ILE A 87 6.80 19.29 6.28
CA ILE A 87 5.90 18.52 5.44
C ILE A 87 4.83 19.43 4.84
N ASP A 88 4.71 19.42 3.52
CA ASP A 88 3.62 20.05 2.77
C ASP A 88 2.35 19.18 2.78
N ASP A 89 1.21 19.73 2.35
CA ASP A 89 -0.03 18.95 2.19
C ASP A 89 0.03 18.00 0.99
N LEU A 90 0.57 16.80 1.22
CA LEU A 90 0.79 15.75 0.22
C LEU A 90 -0.14 14.54 0.45
N GLU A 91 -0.18 13.65 -0.53
CA GLU A 91 -0.84 12.35 -0.39
C GLU A 91 -0.15 11.49 0.67
N ILE A 92 -0.95 10.83 1.50
CA ILE A 92 -0.48 9.84 2.47
C ILE A 92 -0.42 8.47 1.79
N GLU A 93 0.72 7.83 1.95
CA GLU A 93 0.93 6.42 1.76
C GLU A 93 1.20 5.76 3.12
N VAL A 94 0.72 4.54 3.28
CA VAL A 94 0.89 3.78 4.51
C VAL A 94 1.72 2.53 4.22
N GLU A 95 2.78 2.34 5.00
CA GLU A 95 3.52 1.09 5.07
C GLU A 95 2.94 0.23 6.19
N TYR A 96 2.60 -1.02 5.88
CA TYR A 96 2.06 -1.97 6.85
C TYR A 96 2.62 -3.36 6.62
N GLN A 97 2.97 -4.04 7.71
CA GLN A 97 3.58 -5.36 7.68
C GLN A 97 2.52 -6.46 7.56
N GLU A 98 2.63 -7.28 6.52
CA GLU A 98 2.00 -8.60 6.42
C GLU A 98 3.09 -9.68 6.33
N SER A 99 3.14 -10.48 5.25
CA SER A 99 4.29 -11.34 4.95
C SER A 99 5.53 -10.52 4.54
N THR A 100 5.30 -9.36 3.94
CA THR A 100 6.30 -8.34 3.60
C THR A 100 5.72 -6.96 3.95
N ILE A 101 6.54 -5.92 3.87
CA ILE A 101 6.07 -4.54 4.03
C ILE A 101 5.31 -4.16 2.75
N GLY A 102 4.00 -3.99 2.86
CA GLY A 102 3.14 -3.50 1.79
C GLY A 102 3.00 -1.97 1.86
N ARG A 103 2.85 -1.34 0.69
CA ARG A 103 2.59 0.10 0.54
C ARG A 103 1.18 0.32 0.00
N TYR A 104 0.40 1.10 0.73
CA TYR A 104 -1.02 1.28 0.49
C TYR A 104 -1.36 2.76 0.34
N SER A 105 -2.29 3.10 -0.56
CA SER A 105 -2.94 4.40 -0.49
C SER A 105 -3.95 4.41 0.66
N LEU A 106 -4.26 5.60 1.17
CA LEU A 106 -5.18 5.78 2.28
C LEU A 106 -6.51 6.38 1.82
N ASP A 107 -7.60 5.72 2.21
CA ASP A 107 -8.98 6.16 1.98
C ASP A 107 -9.79 6.10 3.29
N PHE A 108 -11.02 6.62 3.30
CA PHE A 108 -11.91 6.58 4.46
C PHE A 108 -13.34 6.25 4.05
N ASP A 109 -13.90 5.19 4.64
CA ASP A 109 -15.23 4.67 4.28
C ASP A 109 -16.39 5.30 5.09
N GLY A 110 -16.08 6.23 6.01
CA GLY A 110 -17.03 6.82 6.96
C GLY A 110 -16.84 6.33 8.39
N GLU A 111 -16.20 5.17 8.61
CA GLU A 111 -15.93 4.61 9.94
C GLU A 111 -14.45 4.29 10.16
N SER A 112 -13.76 3.76 9.16
CA SER A 112 -12.38 3.28 9.22
C SER A 112 -11.54 3.82 8.05
N PHE A 113 -10.25 3.99 8.33
CA PHE A 113 -9.28 4.26 7.27
C PHE A 113 -8.94 2.97 6.52
N ILE A 114 -9.07 2.99 5.21
CA ILE A 114 -8.87 1.82 4.36
C ILE A 114 -7.51 1.90 3.69
N LEU A 115 -6.66 0.92 3.97
CA LEU A 115 -5.39 0.67 3.29
C LEU A 115 -5.71 0.00 1.95
N LYS A 116 -5.74 0.81 0.89
CA LYS A 116 -6.05 0.41 -0.47
C LYS A 116 -4.79 -0.09 -1.17
N SER A 117 -4.86 -1.28 -1.76
CA SER A 117 -3.70 -1.90 -2.40
C SER A 117 -3.28 -1.09 -3.64
N LYS A 118 -2.00 -0.70 -3.71
CA LYS A 118 -1.45 -0.09 -4.92
C LYS A 118 -1.06 -1.20 -5.90
N LYS A 119 -1.44 -1.05 -7.17
CA LYS A 119 -1.05 -1.96 -8.26
C LYS A 119 0.02 -1.30 -9.10
N THR A 120 0.96 -2.09 -9.60
CA THR A 120 1.91 -1.64 -10.61
C THR A 120 1.19 -1.52 -11.96
N ALA A 121 1.60 -0.56 -12.76
CA ALA A 121 1.15 -0.38 -14.13
C ALA A 121 2.38 -0.07 -15.00
N CYS A 122 2.36 -0.53 -16.25
CA CYS A 122 3.32 -0.06 -17.25
C CYS A 122 2.93 1.37 -17.62
N LEU A 123 3.82 2.34 -17.40
CA LEU A 123 3.53 3.75 -17.69
C LEU A 123 3.88 4.16 -19.13
N ALA A 124 4.43 3.23 -19.93
CA ALA A 124 4.74 3.41 -21.35
C ALA A 124 3.96 2.37 -22.17
N GLU A 125 2.64 2.38 -22.03
CA GLU A 125 1.74 1.39 -22.65
C GLU A 125 1.90 1.34 -24.18
N ASP A 126 2.13 2.50 -24.82
CA ASP A 126 2.35 2.64 -26.26
C ASP A 126 3.62 1.94 -26.77
N LYS A 127 4.60 1.74 -25.88
CA LYS A 127 5.86 1.04 -26.17
C LYS A 127 5.83 -0.41 -25.71
N CYS A 128 4.75 -0.84 -25.06
CA CYS A 128 4.62 -2.16 -24.49
C CYS A 128 3.75 -3.06 -25.40
N LEU A 129 4.22 -4.26 -25.71
CA LEU A 129 3.48 -5.24 -26.53
C LEU A 129 2.42 -6.02 -25.72
N VAL A 130 1.96 -5.51 -24.58
CA VAL A 130 1.03 -6.23 -23.70
C VAL A 130 -0.33 -6.27 -24.38
N LYS A 131 -0.81 -7.48 -24.70
CA LYS A 131 -2.16 -7.68 -25.21
C LYS A 131 -3.16 -7.32 -24.11
N ASP A 132 -4.22 -6.58 -24.46
CA ASP A 132 -5.36 -6.36 -23.56
C ASP A 132 -5.90 -7.71 -23.09
N ASN A 133 -5.86 -7.96 -21.78
CA ASN A 133 -6.27 -9.21 -21.15
C ASN A 133 -7.80 -9.34 -21.06
N ASN A 134 -8.53 -9.04 -22.14
CA ASN A 134 -9.96 -9.33 -22.22
C ASN A 134 -10.25 -10.76 -22.70
N ASP A 135 -9.22 -11.53 -23.10
CA ASP A 135 -9.31 -12.95 -23.50
C ASP A 135 -8.20 -13.79 -22.85
N ILE A 136 -8.06 -13.76 -21.52
CA ILE A 136 -7.36 -14.85 -20.83
C ILE A 136 -8.43 -15.86 -20.39
N THR A 137 -8.71 -16.84 -21.24
CA THR A 137 -9.20 -18.13 -20.78
C THR A 137 -8.13 -18.70 -19.86
N ILE A 138 -8.45 -18.81 -18.58
CA ILE A 138 -7.65 -19.57 -17.61
C ILE A 138 -7.65 -21.00 -18.14
N TYR A 139 -6.50 -21.49 -18.61
CA TYR A 139 -6.33 -22.92 -18.83
C TYR A 139 -6.27 -23.55 -17.44
N ASP A 140 -7.37 -24.17 -17.04
CA ASP A 140 -7.37 -25.11 -15.91
C ASP A 140 -6.41 -26.24 -16.27
N ASP A 141 -5.38 -26.40 -15.45
CA ASP A 141 -4.37 -27.44 -15.56
C ASP A 141 -4.98 -28.75 -15.03
N GLU A 142 -5.96 -29.27 -15.76
CA GLU A 142 -6.52 -30.61 -15.63
C GLU A 142 -6.52 -31.25 -17.01
N ASP A 143 -5.45 -31.98 -17.37
CA ASP A 143 -5.57 -33.43 -17.57
C ASP A 143 -4.28 -34.11 -18.09
N GLN A 144 -4.07 -35.29 -17.52
CA GLN A 144 -3.59 -36.51 -18.19
C GLN A 144 -2.12 -36.63 -18.64
N SER A 145 -1.40 -37.41 -17.83
CA SER A 145 -0.75 -38.67 -18.20
C SER A 145 -0.29 -38.88 -19.65
N SER A 146 0.96 -39.36 -19.74
CA SER A 146 1.59 -40.05 -20.89
C SER A 146 2.50 -39.19 -21.76
N CYS A 147 3.75 -39.02 -21.32
CA CYS A 147 4.85 -38.91 -22.27
C CYS A 147 6.16 -39.49 -21.68
N CYS A 148 6.17 -40.81 -21.47
CA CYS A 148 7.41 -41.58 -21.46
C CYS A 148 7.23 -42.72 -22.48
N SER A 149 7.68 -42.48 -23.71
CA SER A 149 7.84 -43.56 -24.69
C SER A 149 9.25 -44.14 -24.54
N SER A 150 9.29 -45.44 -24.26
CA SER A 150 10.46 -46.25 -23.94
C SER A 150 11.38 -46.54 -25.13
N ASP A 151 11.71 -45.55 -25.97
CA ASP A 151 12.57 -45.79 -27.17
C ASP A 151 13.37 -44.56 -27.67
N SER A 152 13.57 -43.52 -26.85
CA SER A 152 14.45 -42.40 -27.25
C SER A 152 15.82 -42.47 -26.57
N ASN A 153 16.75 -43.11 -27.29
CA ASN A 153 18.19 -43.04 -27.04
C ASN A 153 18.68 -41.66 -27.53
N CYS A 154 18.82 -40.69 -26.61
CA CYS A 154 19.46 -39.40 -26.89
C CYS A 154 20.75 -39.27 -26.06
N CYS A 155 21.87 -39.26 -26.80
CA CYS A 155 23.23 -38.99 -26.35
C CYS A 155 23.39 -37.60 -25.72
#